data_AF-A0A1J4SET4-F1
#
_entry.id   AF-A0A1J4SET4-F1
#
_cell.length_a   1.000
_cell.length_b   1.000
_cell.length_c   1.000
_cell.angle_alpha   90.00
_cell.angle_beta   90.00
_cell.angle_gamma   90.00
#
_symmetry.space_group_name_H-M   'P 1'
#
loop_
_entity.id
_entity.type
_entity.pdbx_description
1 polymer ?
#
loop_
_entity_poly.entity_id
_entity_poly.type
_entity_poly.pdbx_seq_one_letter_code
_entity_poly.pdbx_strand_id
1 'polypeptide(L)'
;MKKVNLKETDPPPKIWNWVWDTLGEISDEVGVEKKGKYLLIYEGWGGICVSDIYDSKKSDEENEDESYKYAEEQSDDVIEEWIEGYKKTHNLIECGYEPTGLYGVTWALFKKIEK
;
A
#
# COMPACT_ATOMS: atom_id res chain seq x y z
N MET A 1 -20.96 5.39 -9.74
CA MET A 1 -21.00 4.87 -8.36
C MET A 1 -21.73 5.86 -7.45
N LYS A 2 -22.66 5.40 -6.61
CA LYS A 2 -23.42 6.27 -5.68
C LYS A 2 -22.47 6.74 -4.56
N LYS A 3 -22.29 8.06 -4.43
CA LYS A 3 -21.59 8.67 -3.29
C LYS A 3 -22.38 8.40 -2.01
N VAL A 4 -21.88 7.47 -1.21
CA VAL A 4 -22.34 7.27 0.16
C VAL A 4 -21.73 8.41 0.98
N ASN A 5 -22.59 9.23 1.59
CA ASN A 5 -22.16 10.27 2.54
C ASN A 5 -21.61 9.61 3.81
N LEU A 6 -20.33 9.23 3.80
CA LEU A 6 -19.58 8.93 5.01
C LEU A 6 -19.12 10.26 5.61
N LYS A 7 -19.66 10.62 6.79
CA LYS A 7 -19.03 11.61 7.66
C LYS A 7 -17.76 11.00 8.25
N GLU A 8 -16.74 10.80 7.43
CA GLU A 8 -15.43 10.41 7.91
C GLU A 8 -14.61 11.68 8.10
N THR A 9 -14.36 11.99 9.38
CA THR A 9 -13.37 12.97 9.76
C THR A 9 -12.02 12.46 9.26
N ASP A 10 -11.42 13.21 8.34
CA ASP A 10 -10.04 12.99 7.88
C ASP A 10 -9.14 12.68 9.08
N PRO A 11 -8.19 11.74 8.94
CA PRO A 11 -7.23 11.49 10.00
C PRO A 11 -6.54 12.79 10.42
N PRO A 12 -6.29 12.99 11.73
CA PRO A 12 -5.50 14.12 12.19
C PRO A 12 -4.12 14.14 11.50
N PRO A 13 -3.51 15.32 11.28
CA PRO A 13 -2.20 15.42 10.64
C PRO A 13 -1.10 14.54 11.27
N LYS A 14 -1.17 14.29 12.58
CA LYS A 14 -0.23 13.39 13.29
C LYS A 14 -0.33 11.91 12.88
N ILE A 15 -1.45 11.50 12.29
CA ILE A 15 -1.63 10.17 11.71
C ILE A 15 -0.98 10.15 10.34
N TRP A 16 -1.21 11.16 9.50
CA TRP A 16 -0.56 11.27 8.20
C TRP A 16 0.97 11.33 8.30
N ASN A 17 1.50 12.16 9.20
CA ASN A 17 2.95 12.19 9.42
C ASN A 17 3.49 10.80 9.78
N TRP A 18 2.77 10.05 10.62
CA TRP A 18 3.18 8.70 10.98
C TRP A 18 3.10 7.72 9.81
N VAL A 19 2.09 7.82 8.95
CA VAL A 19 2.00 7.00 7.74
C VAL A 19 3.22 7.27 6.85
N TRP A 20 3.49 8.53 6.54
CA TRP A 20 4.60 8.89 5.66
C TRP A 20 5.97 8.60 6.27
N ASP A 21 6.15 8.85 7.57
CA ASP A 21 7.37 8.47 8.29
C ASP A 21 7.58 6.95 8.22
N THR A 22 6.51 6.15 8.36
CA THR A 22 6.60 4.68 8.28
C THR A 22 6.94 4.23 6.86
N LEU A 23 6.19 4.69 5.86
CA LEU A 23 6.38 4.28 4.46
C LEU A 23 7.76 4.67 3.91
N GLY A 24 8.31 5.81 4.38
CA GLY A 24 9.65 6.24 4.00
C GLY A 24 10.79 5.36 4.53
N GLU A 25 10.53 4.48 5.50
CA GLU A 25 11.49 3.51 6.02
C GLU A 25 11.40 2.14 5.31
N ILE A 26 10.32 1.89 4.55
CA ILE A 26 10.05 0.59 3.92
C ILE A 26 10.86 0.42 2.63
N SER A 27 11.46 -0.76 2.48
CA SER A 27 12.20 -1.16 1.28
C SER A 27 11.53 -2.32 0.55
N ASP A 28 11.52 -3.51 1.17
CA ASP A 28 11.05 -4.77 0.57
C ASP A 28 10.29 -5.66 1.57
N GLU A 29 9.89 -5.10 2.71
CA GLU A 29 9.17 -5.80 3.76
C GLU A 29 7.63 -5.65 3.66
N VAL A 30 6.94 -6.65 4.23
CA VAL A 30 5.48 -6.64 4.40
C VAL A 30 5.15 -6.44 5.87
N GLY A 31 4.21 -5.54 6.18
CA GLY A 31 3.96 -5.16 7.56
C GLY A 31 2.57 -4.63 7.86
N VAL A 32 2.27 -4.63 9.15
CA VAL A 32 1.03 -4.11 9.72
C VAL A 32 1.35 -3.31 10.96
N GLU A 33 1.11 -2.00 10.90
CA GLU A 33 1.40 -1.04 11.95
C GLU A 33 0.13 -0.46 12.56
N LYS A 34 0.13 -0.21 13.88
CA LYS A 34 -1.07 0.24 14.62
C LYS A 34 -0.81 1.51 15.40
N LYS A 35 -1.70 2.49 15.26
CA LYS A 35 -1.68 3.73 16.04
C LYS A 35 -3.07 4.09 16.54
N GLY A 36 -3.36 3.69 17.78
CA GLY A 36 -4.68 3.89 18.39
C GLY A 36 -5.77 3.11 17.65
N LYS A 37 -6.69 3.83 16.97
CA LYS A 37 -7.75 3.23 16.14
C LYS A 37 -7.39 3.08 14.66
N TYR A 38 -6.18 3.47 14.28
CA TYR A 38 -5.69 3.42 12.91
C TYR A 38 -4.80 2.19 12.72
N LEU A 39 -4.94 1.57 11.56
CA LEU A 39 -4.20 0.39 11.12
C LEU A 39 -3.60 0.72 9.75
N LEU A 40 -2.28 0.71 9.64
CA LEU A 40 -1.57 0.84 8.38
C LEU A 40 -1.09 -0.56 7.96
N ILE A 41 -1.34 -0.92 6.72
CA ILE A 41 -0.84 -2.16 6.11
C ILE A 41 0.00 -1.73 4.92
N TYR A 42 1.14 -2.39 4.69
CA TYR A 42 2.01 -2.10 3.57
C TYR A 42 2.76 -3.34 3.07
N GLU A 43 3.19 -3.27 1.83
CA GLU A 43 4.06 -4.22 1.15
C GLU A 43 5.06 -3.45 0.28
N GLY A 44 6.34 -3.56 0.62
CA GLY A 44 7.45 -3.07 -0.21
C GLY A 44 7.78 -4.07 -1.32
N TRP A 45 7.85 -3.60 -2.56
CA TRP A 45 8.11 -4.45 -3.71
C TRP A 45 9.61 -4.69 -3.88
N GLY A 46 10.03 -5.91 -3.58
CA GLY A 46 11.40 -6.38 -3.77
C GLY A 46 11.62 -7.14 -5.10
N GLY A 47 12.88 -7.44 -5.41
CA GLY A 47 13.25 -8.21 -6.62
C GLY A 47 12.63 -9.60 -6.71
N ILE A 48 12.27 -10.21 -5.58
CA ILE A 48 11.57 -11.50 -5.57
C ILE A 48 10.14 -11.34 -6.12
N CYS A 49 9.45 -10.24 -5.79
CA CYS A 49 8.08 -9.97 -6.19
C CYS A 49 7.92 -9.78 -7.71
N VAL A 50 8.98 -9.35 -8.38
CA VAL A 50 9.02 -9.06 -9.83
C VAL A 50 9.87 -10.06 -10.61
N SER A 51 10.36 -11.12 -9.96
CA SER A 51 11.31 -12.05 -10.58
C SER A 51 10.74 -12.79 -11.81
N ASP A 52 9.43 -13.01 -11.85
CA ASP A 52 8.74 -13.71 -12.93
C ASP A 52 8.65 -12.91 -14.23
N ILE A 53 8.79 -11.58 -14.18
CA ILE A 53 8.72 -10.71 -15.35
C ILE A 53 10.09 -10.36 -15.94
N TYR A 54 11.17 -10.78 -15.29
CA TYR A 54 12.53 -10.50 -15.75
C TYR A 54 12.85 -11.15 -17.10
N ASP A 55 13.36 -10.36 -18.05
CA ASP A 55 13.81 -10.83 -19.36
C ASP A 55 15.30 -10.54 -19.59
N SER A 56 16.09 -11.61 -19.68
CA SER A 56 17.53 -11.55 -19.96
C SER A 56 17.92 -10.92 -21.31
N LYS A 57 16.95 -10.72 -22.21
CA LYS A 57 17.17 -10.05 -23.51
C LYS A 57 17.02 -8.53 -23.43
N LYS A 58 16.39 -8.02 -22.37
CA LYS A 58 16.23 -6.58 -22.11
C LYS A 58 17.44 -6.05 -21.35
N SER A 59 17.67 -4.76 -21.47
CA SER A 59 18.63 -4.07 -20.62
C SER A 59 18.18 -4.05 -19.16
N ASP A 60 19.11 -3.78 -18.25
CA ASP A 60 18.78 -3.65 -16.83
C ASP A 60 17.78 -2.50 -16.59
N GLU A 61 17.92 -1.38 -17.31
CA GLU A 61 17.01 -0.23 -17.25
C GLU A 61 15.59 -0.60 -17.72
N GLU A 62 15.46 -1.35 -18.81
CA GLU A 62 14.15 -1.82 -19.29
C GLU A 62 13.49 -2.79 -18.31
N ASN A 63 14.25 -3.71 -17.72
CA ASN A 63 13.73 -4.63 -16.70
C ASN A 63 13.32 -3.89 -15.42
N GLU A 64 14.08 -2.87 -15.02
CA GLU A 64 13.76 -2.02 -13.87
C GLU A 64 12.47 -1.23 -14.10
N ASP A 65 12.32 -0.59 -15.26
CA ASP A 65 11.10 0.14 -15.65
C ASP A 65 9.85 -0.77 -15.65
N GLU A 66 10.00 -2.01 -16.11
CA GLU A 66 8.90 -2.99 -16.09
C GLU A 66 8.58 -3.47 -14.68
N SER A 67 9.58 -3.57 -13.81
CA SER A 67 9.39 -3.92 -12.40
C SER A 67 8.54 -2.89 -11.67
N TYR A 68 8.82 -1.59 -11.86
CA TYR A 68 7.99 -0.52 -11.30
C TYR A 68 6.55 -0.55 -11.81
N LYS A 69 6.36 -0.72 -13.13
CA LYS A 69 5.01 -0.78 -13.73
C LYS A 69 4.22 -1.97 -13.20
N TYR A 70 4.86 -3.13 -13.12
CA TYR A 70 4.23 -4.33 -12.61
C TYR A 70 3.82 -4.16 -11.14
N ALA A 71 4.70 -3.62 -10.29
CA ALA A 71 4.38 -3.35 -8.89
C ALA A 71 3.19 -2.39 -8.74
N GLU A 72 3.15 -1.31 -9.52
CA GLU A 72 2.03 -0.37 -9.54
C GLU A 72 0.72 -1.05 -10.00
N GLU A 73 0.75 -1.84 -11.08
CA GLU A 73 -0.42 -2.55 -11.60
C GLU A 73 -0.94 -3.63 -10.64
N GLN A 74 -0.06 -4.36 -9.95
CA GLN A 74 -0.46 -5.39 -8.98
C GLN A 74 -0.89 -4.81 -7.63
N SER A 75 -0.56 -3.55 -7.34
CA SER A 75 -0.96 -2.88 -6.10
C SER A 75 -2.47 -2.87 -5.89
N ASP A 76 -3.25 -2.71 -6.96
CA ASP A 76 -4.72 -2.69 -6.89
C ASP A 76 -5.27 -4.02 -6.37
N ASP A 77 -4.78 -5.15 -6.89
CA ASP A 77 -5.22 -6.48 -6.46
C ASP A 77 -4.88 -6.73 -4.98
N VAL A 78 -3.68 -6.35 -4.54
CA VAL A 78 -3.23 -6.45 -3.14
C VAL A 78 -4.12 -5.61 -2.22
N ILE A 79 -4.46 -4.38 -2.64
CA ILE A 79 -5.34 -3.48 -1.88
C ILE A 79 -6.76 -4.07 -1.77
N GLU A 80 -7.31 -4.63 -2.84
CA GLU A 80 -8.62 -5.27 -2.83
C GLU A 80 -8.68 -6.43 -1.82
N GLU A 81 -7.64 -7.27 -1.78
CA GLU A 81 -7.53 -8.36 -0.80
C GLU A 81 -7.53 -7.84 0.64
N TRP A 82 -6.79 -6.76 0.92
CA TRP A 82 -6.78 -6.16 2.26
C TRP A 82 -8.13 -5.56 2.64
N ILE A 83 -8.78 -4.83 1.72
CA ILE A 83 -10.12 -4.27 1.96
C ILE A 83 -11.09 -5.40 2.32
N GLU A 84 -11.11 -6.47 1.55
CA GLU A 84 -11.98 -7.63 1.78
C GLU A 84 -11.67 -8.31 3.12
N GLY A 85 -10.39 -8.47 3.46
CA GLY A 85 -9.95 -9.05 4.73
C GLY A 85 -10.37 -8.24 5.97
N TYR A 86 -10.38 -6.91 5.88
CA TYR A 86 -10.65 -6.03 7.01
C TYR A 86 -12.07 -5.45 7.07
N LYS A 87 -12.89 -5.61 6.03
CA LYS A 87 -14.23 -4.98 5.89
C LYS A 87 -15.19 -5.14 7.07
N LYS A 88 -15.06 -6.20 7.88
CA LYS A 88 -15.92 -6.45 9.04
C LYS A 88 -15.51 -5.69 10.30
N THR A 89 -14.28 -5.18 10.32
CA THR A 89 -13.63 -4.67 11.53
C THR A 89 -13.08 -3.25 11.37
N HIS A 90 -12.75 -2.86 10.14
CA HIS A 90 -12.21 -1.54 9.82
C HIS A 90 -12.83 -0.99 8.54
N ASN A 91 -12.91 0.34 8.45
CA ASN A 91 -13.19 1.08 7.23
C ASN A 91 -11.87 1.52 6.59
N LEU A 92 -11.78 1.42 5.26
CA LEU A 92 -10.68 2.02 4.50
C LEU A 92 -10.77 3.54 4.60
N ILE A 93 -9.64 4.21 4.82
CA ILE A 93 -9.51 5.66 4.76
C ILE A 93 -8.92 6.07 3.42
N GLU A 94 -7.72 5.56 3.13
CA GLU A 94 -6.95 5.83 1.92
C GLU A 94 -5.99 4.67 1.67
N CYS A 95 -5.60 4.49 0.43
CA CYS A 95 -4.64 3.50 -0.02
C CYS A 95 -3.95 4.02 -1.28
N GLY A 96 -2.84 3.39 -1.63
CA GLY A 96 -2.15 3.71 -2.87
C GLY A 96 -0.84 2.96 -3.02
N TYR A 97 -0.10 3.41 -4.01
CA TYR A 97 1.25 2.97 -4.33
C TYR A 97 2.15 4.20 -4.30
N GLU A 98 3.23 4.14 -3.53
CA GLU A 98 4.26 5.18 -3.50
C GLU A 98 5.52 4.69 -4.21
N PRO A 99 6.14 5.48 -5.11
CA PRO A 99 7.39 5.12 -5.78
C PRO A 99 8.60 5.33 -4.84
N THR A 100 8.56 4.73 -3.66
CA THR A 100 9.60 4.72 -2.63
C THR A 100 10.09 3.29 -2.40
N GLY A 101 11.20 3.09 -1.67
CA GLY A 101 11.78 1.75 -1.52
C GLY A 101 12.43 1.28 -2.82
N LEU A 102 12.39 -0.03 -3.10
CA LEU A 102 13.04 -0.61 -4.28
C LEU A 102 12.19 -0.48 -5.55
N TYR A 103 11.04 -1.15 -5.62
CA TYR A 103 10.09 -1.02 -6.75
C TYR A 103 8.75 -0.42 -6.33
N GLY A 104 8.76 0.40 -5.27
CA GLY A 104 7.57 1.01 -4.71
C GLY A 104 7.02 0.30 -3.48
N VAL A 105 6.04 0.94 -2.84
CA VAL A 105 5.36 0.44 -1.65
C VAL A 105 3.85 0.56 -1.84
N THR A 106 3.14 -0.57 -1.84
CA THR A 106 1.68 -0.60 -1.75
C THR A 106 1.28 -0.42 -0.30
N TRP A 107 0.27 0.40 -0.03
CA TRP A 107 -0.19 0.65 1.33
C TRP A 107 -1.69 0.91 1.42
N ALA A 108 -2.25 0.63 2.60
CA ALA A 108 -3.63 0.96 2.93
C ALA A 108 -3.77 1.35 4.40
N LEU A 109 -4.40 2.49 4.63
CA LEU A 109 -4.74 2.99 5.95
C LEU A 109 -6.21 2.74 6.25
N PHE A 110 -6.46 2.09 7.38
CA PHE A 110 -7.78 1.75 7.87
C PHE A 110 -8.07 2.39 9.23
N LYS A 111 -9.36 2.57 9.53
CA LYS A 111 -9.89 3.00 10.82
C LYS A 111 -10.79 1.93 11.41
N LYS A 112 -10.56 1.56 12.66
CA LYS A 112 -11.41 0.58 13.37
C LYS A 112 -12.85 1.07 13.45
N ILE A 113 -13.80 0.17 13.17
CA ILE A 113 -15.23 0.42 13.33
C ILE A 113 -15.55 0.49 14.83
N GLU A 114 -16.06 1.62 15.28
CA GLU A 114 -16.57 1.79 16.65
C GLU A 114 -17.93 1.06 16.73
N LYS A 115 -18.06 0.10 17.66
CA LYS A 115 -19.31 -0.63 17.94
C LYS A 115 -20.13 0.10 19.00
#